data_AF-A0A1S8B410-F1
#
_entry.id   AF-A0A1S8B410-F1
#
_cell.length_a   1.000
_cell.length_b   1.000
_cell.length_c   1.000
_cell.angle_alpha   90.00
_cell.angle_beta   90.00
_cell.angle_gamma   90.00
#
_symmetry.space_group_name_H-M   'P 1'
#
loop_
_entity.id
_entity.type
_entity.pdbx_description
1 polymer ?
#
loop_
_entity_poly.entity_id
_entity_poly.type
_entity_poly.pdbx_seq_one_letter_code
_entity_poly.pdbx_strand_id
1 'polypeptide(L)'
;MSDAGPHNLKTWYPLAPASAVPAVGTALGAWLAQLHHRTSRTAGTRRTFDNATAKGIYRYAYANLATAFERHGLDVAYARAVDETFGARLATDDVCVCHGDFWSGNVLVADGPGTTTTLSVVDWEMTRRGIGATDVAQFAAEAYLLDRFCGGKGLVEAFLEEYVRAARENGEVGGEAGKEEFVKRLVVHFGVHLAFWPSFVAWCGEEETRELAKFGKGCIEAGWGANWEAVREGPLAPVLSLLV
;
A
#
# COMPACT_ATOMS: atom_id res chain seq x y z
N MET A 1 14.35 26.15 -3.24
CA MET A 1 13.65 24.87 -3.52
C MET A 1 13.93 24.55 -4.97
N SER A 2 14.60 23.45 -5.26
CA SER A 2 14.71 22.95 -6.64
C SER A 2 13.39 22.31 -7.05
N ASP A 3 13.07 22.35 -8.33
CA ASP A 3 11.94 21.60 -8.89
C ASP A 3 12.11 20.10 -8.56
N ALA A 4 11.04 19.46 -8.07
CA ALA A 4 11.04 18.07 -7.64
C ALA A 4 10.81 17.08 -8.80
N GLY A 5 10.75 17.60 -10.03
CA GLY A 5 10.63 16.82 -11.27
C GLY A 5 9.27 17.01 -11.94
N PRO A 6 9.21 16.90 -13.28
CA PRO A 6 8.00 17.20 -14.03
C PRO A 6 6.97 16.06 -14.04
N HIS A 7 7.34 14.87 -13.55
CA HIS A 7 6.51 13.67 -13.61
C HIS A 7 6.30 13.07 -12.23
N ASN A 8 5.09 12.56 -11.98
CA ASN A 8 4.88 11.59 -10.91
C ASN A 8 5.19 10.17 -11.40
N LEU A 9 5.41 9.24 -10.48
CA LEU A 9 5.75 7.85 -10.78
C LEU A 9 4.69 7.18 -11.65
N LYS A 10 3.40 7.48 -11.45
CA LYS A 10 2.31 6.96 -12.29
C LYS A 10 2.47 7.33 -13.77
N THR A 11 2.86 8.56 -14.07
CA THR A 11 3.05 9.05 -15.45
C THR A 11 4.43 8.73 -16.02
N TRP A 12 5.45 8.64 -15.16
CA TRP A 12 6.81 8.24 -15.54
C TRP A 12 6.91 6.74 -15.86
N TYR A 13 6.25 5.89 -15.08
CA TYR A 13 6.40 4.43 -15.16
C TYR A 13 6.17 3.85 -16.55
N PRO A 14 5.11 4.20 -17.31
CA PRO A 14 4.90 3.67 -18.66
C PRO A 14 6.05 3.99 -19.62
N LEU A 15 6.67 5.17 -19.47
CA LEU A 15 7.74 5.68 -20.33
C LEU A 15 9.14 5.20 -19.89
N ALA A 16 9.29 4.78 -18.64
CA ALA A 16 10.56 4.38 -18.07
C ALA A 16 11.12 3.10 -18.70
N PRO A 17 12.45 2.97 -18.88
CA PRO A 17 13.07 1.69 -19.24
C PRO A 17 12.87 0.69 -18.10
N ALA A 18 12.59 -0.58 -18.43
CA ALA A 18 12.35 -1.62 -17.43
C ALA A 18 13.51 -1.78 -16.44
N SER A 19 14.75 -1.52 -16.87
CA SER A 19 15.94 -1.58 -16.01
C SER A 19 16.00 -0.50 -14.92
N ALA A 20 15.24 0.60 -15.04
CA ALA A 20 15.22 1.68 -14.04
C ALA A 20 14.22 1.45 -12.92
N VAL A 21 13.15 0.68 -13.17
CA VAL A 21 12.03 0.51 -12.24
C VAL A 21 12.42 -0.19 -10.93
N PRO A 22 13.24 -1.26 -10.92
CA PRO A 22 13.62 -1.91 -9.67
C PRO A 22 14.30 -0.96 -8.68
N ALA A 23 15.20 -0.09 -9.15
CA ALA A 23 15.88 0.88 -8.28
C ALA A 23 14.89 1.88 -7.62
N VAL A 24 13.83 2.25 -8.33
CA VAL A 24 12.75 3.09 -7.78
C VAL A 24 11.97 2.34 -6.71
N GLY A 25 11.58 1.08 -6.98
CA GLY A 25 10.90 0.24 -6.00
C GLY A 25 11.73 0.07 -4.71
N THR A 26 13.01 -0.28 -4.85
CA THR A 26 13.96 -0.39 -3.73
C THR A 26 14.03 0.92 -2.94
N ALA A 27 14.27 2.06 -3.60
CA ALA A 27 14.38 3.34 -2.91
C ALA A 27 13.11 3.69 -2.09
N LEU A 28 11.92 3.44 -2.64
CA LEU A 28 10.65 3.71 -1.96
C LEU A 28 10.38 2.74 -0.81
N GLY A 29 10.71 1.46 -0.97
CA GLY A 29 10.58 0.45 0.09
C GLY A 29 11.46 0.81 1.29
N ALA A 30 12.72 1.15 1.03
CA ALA A 30 13.68 1.56 2.05
C ALA A 30 13.25 2.85 2.76
N TRP A 31 12.77 3.84 2.00
CA TRP A 31 12.31 5.12 2.52
C TRP A 31 11.10 4.95 3.45
N LEU A 32 10.09 4.19 3.01
CA LEU A 32 8.87 3.99 3.80
C LEU A 32 9.15 3.20 5.08
N ALA A 33 9.98 2.16 5.01
CA ALA A 33 10.41 1.40 6.18
C ALA A 33 11.13 2.30 7.20
N GLN A 34 11.96 3.24 6.74
CA GLN A 34 12.62 4.21 7.61
C GLN A 34 11.64 5.21 8.23
N LEU A 35 10.66 5.71 7.47
CA LEU A 35 9.60 6.59 8.02
C LEU A 35 8.88 5.90 9.17
N HIS A 36 8.41 4.66 8.94
CA HIS A 36 7.69 3.88 9.94
C HIS A 36 8.56 3.59 11.17
N HIS A 37 9.79 3.13 10.97
CA HIS A 37 10.71 2.80 12.07
C HIS A 37 11.07 4.03 12.92
N ARG A 38 11.46 5.14 12.30
CA ARG A 38 11.91 6.33 13.03
C ARG A 38 10.78 6.93 13.87
N THR A 39 9.55 6.85 13.38
CA THR A 39 8.38 7.43 14.06
C THR A 39 7.69 6.48 15.05
N SER A 40 7.95 5.17 14.96
CA SER A 40 7.46 4.20 15.96
C SER A 40 8.19 4.30 17.30
N ARG A 41 9.44 4.75 17.29
CA ARG A 41 10.30 4.90 18.49
C ARG A 41 9.98 6.13 19.34
N THR A 42 9.24 7.10 18.79
CA THR A 42 8.99 8.38 19.46
C THR A 42 7.50 8.67 19.50
N ALA A 43 6.85 8.27 20.60
CA ALA A 43 5.42 8.49 20.81
C ALA A 43 5.01 9.97 20.63
N GLY A 44 5.88 10.90 21.05
CA GLY A 44 5.67 12.34 20.85
C GLY A 44 5.53 12.71 19.36
N THR A 45 6.35 12.15 18.49
CA THR A 45 6.31 12.41 17.04
C THR A 45 5.01 11.91 16.42
N ARG A 46 4.59 10.67 16.65
CA ARG A 46 3.33 10.19 16.03
C ARG A 46 2.08 10.88 16.57
N ARG A 47 2.09 11.35 17.82
CA ARG A 47 0.98 12.12 18.40
C ARG A 47 0.77 13.49 17.75
N THR A 48 1.80 14.10 17.14
CA THR A 48 1.60 15.35 16.38
C THR A 48 0.83 15.15 15.08
N PHE A 49 0.72 13.90 14.61
CA PHE A 49 0.01 13.53 13.39
C PHE A 49 -1.30 12.79 13.69
N ASP A 50 -2.04 13.18 14.73
CA ASP A 50 -3.38 12.63 14.99
C ASP A 50 -4.45 13.32 14.13
N ASN A 51 -4.39 13.07 12.82
CA ASN A 51 -5.31 13.65 11.85
C ASN A 51 -6.60 12.81 11.75
N ALA A 52 -7.63 13.19 12.54
CA ALA A 52 -8.92 12.50 12.54
C ALA A 52 -9.63 12.57 11.18
N THR A 53 -9.49 13.68 10.45
CA THR A 53 -10.04 13.84 9.10
C THR A 53 -9.42 12.85 8.12
N ALA A 54 -8.09 12.76 8.11
CA ALA A 54 -7.39 11.79 7.25
C ALA A 54 -7.76 10.34 7.60
N LYS A 55 -7.92 9.99 8.89
CA LYS A 55 -8.42 8.67 9.29
C LYS A 55 -9.81 8.37 8.73
N GLY A 56 -10.72 9.34 8.78
CA GLY A 56 -12.07 9.22 8.22
C GLY A 56 -12.07 9.04 6.71
N ILE A 57 -11.31 9.87 5.99
CA ILE A 57 -11.16 9.78 4.53
C ILE A 57 -10.50 8.45 4.15
N TYR A 58 -9.48 8.00 4.88
CA TYR A 58 -8.79 6.74 4.56
C TYR A 58 -9.69 5.50 4.72
N ARG A 59 -10.67 5.56 5.64
CA ARG A 59 -11.67 4.50 5.81
C ARG A 59 -12.67 4.43 4.64
N TYR A 60 -12.72 5.43 3.76
CA TYR A 60 -13.69 5.51 2.67
C TYR A 60 -13.75 4.26 1.79
N ALA A 61 -12.60 3.67 1.45
CA ALA A 61 -12.55 2.44 0.64
C ALA A 61 -13.16 1.22 1.36
N TYR A 62 -12.98 1.11 2.68
CA TYR A 62 -13.63 0.08 3.49
C TYR A 62 -15.13 0.31 3.58
N ALA A 63 -15.55 1.52 3.98
CA ALA A 63 -16.95 1.87 4.18
C ALA A 63 -17.80 1.67 2.92
N ASN A 64 -17.19 1.77 1.73
CA ASN A 64 -17.84 1.61 0.44
C ASN A 64 -17.46 0.30 -0.30
N LEU A 65 -16.76 -0.62 0.36
CA LEU A 65 -16.38 -1.91 -0.22
C LEU A 65 -17.61 -2.73 -0.62
N ALA A 66 -18.67 -2.66 0.18
CA ALA A 66 -19.95 -3.30 -0.10
C ALA A 66 -20.54 -2.88 -1.46
N THR A 67 -20.43 -1.60 -1.80
CA THR A 67 -20.87 -1.05 -3.09
C THR A 67 -20.02 -1.58 -4.24
N ALA A 68 -18.69 -1.70 -4.05
CA ALA A 68 -17.82 -2.30 -5.04
C ALA A 68 -18.16 -3.78 -5.27
N PHE A 69 -18.38 -4.53 -4.19
CA PHE A 69 -18.74 -5.95 -4.25
C PHE A 69 -20.07 -6.17 -4.96
N GLU A 70 -21.08 -5.35 -4.67
CA GLU A 70 -22.38 -5.40 -5.34
C GLU A 70 -22.26 -5.24 -6.85
N ARG A 71 -21.47 -4.25 -7.32
CA ARG A 71 -21.22 -4.00 -8.76
C ARG A 71 -20.67 -5.22 -9.50
N HIS A 72 -19.89 -6.04 -8.81
CA HIS A 72 -19.20 -7.19 -9.38
C HIS A 72 -19.86 -8.53 -9.09
N GLY A 73 -21.00 -8.53 -8.39
CA GLY A 73 -21.72 -9.75 -7.99
C GLY A 73 -21.00 -10.56 -6.90
N LEU A 74 -20.30 -9.88 -6.00
CA LEU A 74 -19.58 -10.46 -4.86
C LEU A 74 -20.38 -10.32 -3.55
N ASP A 75 -19.93 -11.01 -2.49
CA ASP A 75 -20.63 -11.06 -1.20
C ASP A 75 -20.60 -9.72 -0.44
N VAL A 76 -21.71 -8.99 -0.52
CA VAL A 76 -21.92 -7.70 0.15
C VAL A 76 -21.86 -7.80 1.67
N ALA A 77 -22.35 -8.90 2.27
CA ALA A 77 -22.33 -9.07 3.72
C ALA A 77 -20.90 -9.27 4.22
N TYR A 78 -20.11 -10.05 3.48
CA TYR A 78 -18.68 -10.19 3.75
C TYR A 78 -17.96 -8.85 3.70
N ALA A 79 -18.18 -8.04 2.65
CA ALA A 79 -17.56 -6.71 2.53
C ALA A 79 -17.89 -5.78 3.72
N ARG A 80 -19.12 -5.82 4.25
CA ARG A 80 -19.49 -5.06 5.46
C ARG A 80 -18.71 -5.54 6.68
N ALA A 81 -18.58 -6.84 6.86
CA ALA A 81 -17.79 -7.40 7.96
C ALA A 81 -16.31 -6.98 7.88
N VAL A 82 -15.75 -6.84 6.65
CA VAL A 82 -14.39 -6.33 6.44
C VAL A 82 -14.25 -4.90 6.95
N ASP A 83 -15.20 -4.00 6.67
CA ASP A 83 -15.17 -2.63 7.19
C ASP A 83 -15.31 -2.61 8.73
N GLU A 84 -16.26 -3.36 9.27
CA GLU A 84 -16.48 -3.44 10.72
C GLU A 84 -15.23 -3.95 11.46
N THR A 85 -14.50 -4.89 10.88
CA THR A 85 -13.33 -5.52 11.52
C THR A 85 -12.04 -4.74 11.28
N PHE A 86 -11.75 -4.40 10.03
CA PHE A 86 -10.47 -3.81 9.62
C PHE A 86 -10.55 -2.31 9.40
N GLY A 87 -11.63 -1.83 8.78
CA GLY A 87 -11.87 -0.40 8.56
C GLY A 87 -12.03 0.36 9.88
N ALA A 88 -12.75 -0.19 10.85
CA ALA A 88 -12.94 0.43 12.17
C ALA A 88 -11.63 0.69 12.93
N ARG A 89 -10.63 -0.16 12.75
CA ARG A 89 -9.34 -0.07 13.46
C ARG A 89 -8.46 1.09 12.98
N LEU A 90 -8.71 1.64 11.79
CA LEU A 90 -8.04 2.85 11.30
C LEU A 90 -8.22 4.05 12.25
N ALA A 91 -9.31 4.08 13.02
CA ALA A 91 -9.56 5.12 14.01
C ALA A 91 -8.58 5.06 15.19
N THR A 92 -8.15 3.84 15.58
CA THR A 92 -7.45 3.57 16.84
C THR A 92 -5.97 3.23 16.67
N ASP A 93 -5.52 2.83 15.47
CA ASP A 93 -4.13 2.46 15.24
C ASP A 93 -3.15 3.59 15.64
N ASP A 94 -2.08 3.25 16.39
CA ASP A 94 -1.11 4.20 16.96
C ASP A 94 0.31 3.58 17.05
N VAL A 95 0.85 3.10 15.93
CA VAL A 95 2.18 2.47 15.89
C VAL A 95 3.24 3.42 15.35
N CYS A 96 3.02 4.03 14.19
CA CYS A 96 3.94 4.92 13.50
C CYS A 96 3.20 6.06 12.81
N VAL A 97 3.94 6.99 12.21
CA VAL A 97 3.38 7.95 11.25
C VAL A 97 3.26 7.26 9.89
N CYS A 98 2.06 7.29 9.33
CA CYS A 98 1.76 6.91 7.96
C CYS A 98 1.69 8.19 7.11
N HIS A 99 2.30 8.18 5.93
CA HIS A 99 2.10 9.20 4.90
C HIS A 99 0.61 9.34 4.57
N GLY A 100 -0.09 8.20 4.50
CA GLY A 100 -1.53 8.15 4.50
C GLY A 100 -2.21 8.44 3.17
N ASP A 101 -1.47 8.88 2.15
CA ASP A 101 -1.84 8.75 0.74
C ASP A 101 -0.62 8.35 -0.11
N PHE A 102 0.04 7.25 0.27
CA PHE A 102 1.28 6.81 -0.38
C PHE A 102 0.98 5.97 -1.62
N TRP A 103 0.71 6.64 -2.74
CA TRP A 103 0.51 6.02 -4.06
C TRP A 103 1.44 6.61 -5.12
N SER A 104 1.48 5.97 -6.29
CA SER A 104 2.35 6.35 -7.41
C SER A 104 2.13 7.77 -7.95
N GLY A 105 0.96 8.38 -7.71
CA GLY A 105 0.68 9.78 -8.06
C GLY A 105 1.41 10.81 -7.18
N ASN A 106 1.78 10.43 -5.95
CA ASN A 106 2.38 11.31 -4.94
C ASN A 106 3.89 11.10 -4.79
N VAL A 107 4.50 10.40 -5.74
CA VAL A 107 5.96 10.24 -5.84
C VAL A 107 6.43 10.97 -7.09
N LEU A 108 7.14 12.08 -6.92
CA LEU A 108 7.76 12.81 -8.03
C LEU A 108 9.08 12.17 -8.42
N VAL A 109 9.33 12.07 -9.72
CA VAL A 109 10.51 11.47 -10.31
C VAL A 109 11.27 12.55 -11.08
N ALA A 110 12.50 12.80 -10.66
CA ALA A 110 13.41 13.72 -11.33
C ALA A 110 14.63 12.94 -11.84
N ASP A 111 14.90 13.09 -13.14
CA ASP A 111 16.13 12.59 -13.73
C ASP A 111 17.29 13.48 -13.28
N GLY A 112 18.25 12.88 -12.57
CA GLY A 112 19.49 13.53 -12.16
C GLY A 112 20.61 13.34 -13.18
N PRO A 113 21.79 13.94 -12.94
CA PRO A 113 22.96 13.71 -13.80
C PRO A 113 23.30 12.21 -13.89
N GLY A 114 23.47 11.70 -15.12
CA GLY A 114 23.80 10.31 -15.39
C GLY A 114 22.61 9.36 -15.28
N THR A 115 22.73 8.31 -14.47
CA THR A 115 21.67 7.29 -14.24
C THR A 115 20.98 7.47 -12.88
N THR A 116 21.15 8.63 -12.24
CA THR A 116 20.64 8.84 -10.88
C THR A 116 19.22 9.37 -10.94
N THR A 117 18.26 8.63 -10.40
CA THR A 117 16.87 9.10 -10.26
C THR A 117 16.66 9.62 -8.85
N THR A 118 16.17 10.86 -8.72
CA THR A 118 15.76 11.43 -7.44
C THR A 118 14.25 11.27 -7.28
N LEU A 119 13.83 10.78 -6.11
CA LEU A 119 12.43 10.60 -5.77
C LEU A 119 12.03 11.55 -4.65
N SER A 120 10.90 12.23 -4.81
CA SER A 120 10.33 13.09 -3.77
C SER A 120 8.91 12.64 -3.44
N VAL A 121 8.65 12.35 -2.16
CA VAL A 121 7.30 12.02 -1.68
C VAL A 121 6.60 13.30 -1.25
N VAL A 122 5.46 13.59 -1.86
CA VAL A 122 4.69 14.83 -1.70
C VAL A 122 3.27 14.54 -1.23
N ASP A 123 2.52 15.60 -0.96
CA ASP A 123 1.11 15.54 -0.57
C ASP A 123 0.84 14.85 0.78
N TRP A 124 1.34 15.49 1.83
CA TRP A 124 1.29 15.01 3.21
C TRP A 124 -0.03 15.36 3.93
N GLU A 125 -1.06 15.84 3.24
CA GLU A 125 -2.31 16.27 3.88
C GLU A 125 -3.06 15.12 4.58
N MET A 126 -2.83 13.90 4.09
CA MET A 126 -3.40 12.66 4.61
C MET A 126 -2.55 11.99 5.71
N THR A 127 -1.46 12.65 6.13
CA THR A 127 -0.56 12.13 7.16
C THR A 127 -1.31 11.90 8.46
N ARG A 128 -1.15 10.70 9.02
CA ARG A 128 -1.80 10.29 10.26
C ARG A 128 -0.93 9.33 11.04
N ARG A 129 -1.21 9.15 12.33
CA ARG A 129 -0.74 7.95 13.04
C ARG A 129 -1.55 6.72 12.63
N GLY A 130 -0.89 5.57 12.54
CA GLY A 130 -1.51 4.30 12.16
C GLY A 130 -0.57 3.10 12.36
N ILE A 131 -0.91 1.96 11.76
CA ILE A 131 -0.12 0.71 11.87
C ILE A 131 1.03 0.61 10.83
N GLY A 132 1.08 1.49 9.84
CA GLY A 132 2.02 1.44 8.71
C GLY A 132 1.69 0.42 7.62
N ALA A 133 1.00 -0.68 7.97
CA ALA A 133 0.59 -1.71 7.00
C ALA A 133 -0.26 -1.17 5.84
N THR A 134 -1.02 -0.10 6.09
CA THR A 134 -1.89 0.54 5.11
C THR A 134 -1.12 1.29 4.02
N ASP A 135 -0.08 2.05 4.38
CA ASP A 135 0.79 2.70 3.38
C ASP A 135 1.49 1.67 2.48
N VAL A 136 2.01 0.58 3.08
CA VAL A 136 2.70 -0.48 2.32
C VAL A 136 1.73 -1.12 1.33
N ALA A 137 0.53 -1.49 1.81
CA ALA A 137 -0.47 -2.15 1.00
C ALA A 137 -1.03 -1.26 -0.12
N GLN A 138 -1.28 0.02 0.17
CA GLN A 138 -1.74 0.98 -0.84
C GLN A 138 -0.70 1.12 -1.96
N PHE A 139 0.56 1.38 -1.61
CA PHE A 139 1.60 1.50 -2.63
C PHE A 139 1.81 0.21 -3.40
N ALA A 140 1.82 -0.95 -2.71
CA ALA A 140 1.93 -2.24 -3.37
C ALA A 140 0.77 -2.51 -4.34
N ALA A 141 -0.47 -2.14 -3.99
CA ALA A 141 -1.62 -2.29 -4.87
C ALA A 141 -1.50 -1.41 -6.12
N GLU A 142 -1.06 -0.16 -5.96
CA GLU A 142 -0.82 0.77 -7.06
C GLU A 142 0.35 0.32 -7.96
N ALA A 143 1.44 -0.17 -7.35
CA ALA A 143 2.56 -0.78 -8.06
C ALA A 143 2.13 -2.04 -8.82
N TYR A 144 1.28 -2.87 -8.23
CA TYR A 144 0.71 -4.04 -8.89
C TYR A 144 -0.13 -3.66 -10.12
N LEU A 145 -0.95 -2.60 -10.02
CA LEU A 145 -1.72 -2.10 -11.16
C LEU A 145 -0.80 -1.57 -12.28
N LEU A 146 0.27 -0.86 -11.93
CA LEU A 146 1.28 -0.42 -12.90
C LEU A 146 2.02 -1.60 -13.55
N ASP A 147 2.49 -2.57 -12.77
CA ASP A 147 3.14 -3.76 -13.32
C ASP A 147 2.18 -4.54 -14.22
N ARG A 148 0.93 -4.71 -13.80
CA ARG A 148 -0.07 -5.47 -14.57
C ARG A 148 -0.45 -4.80 -15.89
N PHE A 149 -0.64 -3.47 -15.90
CA PHE A 149 -1.21 -2.77 -17.06
C PHE A 149 -0.23 -1.87 -17.82
N CYS A 150 0.99 -1.68 -17.33
CA CYS A 150 1.98 -0.77 -17.92
C CYS A 150 3.35 -1.43 -18.16
N GLY A 151 3.40 -2.75 -18.25
CA GLY A 151 4.54 -3.47 -18.85
C GLY A 151 5.38 -4.36 -17.92
N GLY A 152 4.92 -4.63 -16.70
CA GLY A 152 5.49 -5.68 -15.84
C GLY A 152 6.96 -5.49 -15.52
N LYS A 153 7.34 -4.30 -15.04
CA LYS A 153 8.74 -3.88 -14.87
C LYS A 153 9.31 -4.17 -13.48
N GLY A 154 8.55 -4.85 -12.61
CA GLY A 154 9.02 -5.37 -11.32
C GLY A 154 8.98 -4.36 -10.18
N LEU A 155 8.07 -3.39 -10.21
CA LEU A 155 7.97 -2.37 -9.15
C LEU A 155 7.46 -2.97 -7.83
N VAL A 156 6.44 -3.83 -7.87
CA VAL A 156 5.83 -4.41 -6.67
C VAL A 156 6.84 -5.29 -5.91
N GLU A 157 7.58 -6.14 -6.63
CA GLU A 157 8.58 -7.04 -6.06
C GLU A 157 9.71 -6.25 -5.41
N ALA A 158 10.35 -5.35 -6.18
CA ALA A 158 11.46 -4.54 -5.67
C ALA A 158 11.07 -3.67 -4.47
N PHE A 159 9.85 -3.12 -4.46
CA PHE A 159 9.33 -2.35 -3.33
C PHE A 159 9.13 -3.23 -2.09
N LEU A 160 8.45 -4.37 -2.22
CA LEU A 160 8.11 -5.21 -1.07
C LEU A 160 9.33 -5.91 -0.49
N GLU A 161 10.21 -6.44 -1.33
CA GLU A 161 11.46 -7.08 -0.87
C GLU A 161 12.30 -6.11 -0.05
N GLU A 162 12.48 -4.88 -0.55
CA GLU A 162 13.29 -3.89 0.13
C GLU A 162 12.61 -3.35 1.39
N TYR A 163 11.28 -3.09 1.35
CA TYR A 163 10.55 -2.71 2.56
C TYR A 163 10.70 -3.77 3.64
N VAL A 164 10.54 -5.05 3.29
CA VAL A 164 10.66 -6.18 4.23
C VAL A 164 12.08 -6.31 4.76
N ARG A 165 13.09 -6.23 3.89
CA ARG A 165 14.51 -6.28 4.30
C ARG A 165 14.81 -5.16 5.30
N ALA A 166 14.50 -3.92 4.96
CA ALA A 166 14.75 -2.77 5.80
C ALA A 166 13.93 -2.82 7.11
N ALA A 167 12.67 -3.27 7.06
CA ALA A 167 11.85 -3.43 8.27
C ALA A 167 12.45 -4.46 9.24
N ARG A 168 12.95 -5.60 8.74
CA ARG A 168 13.61 -6.62 9.56
C ARG A 168 14.90 -6.12 10.19
N GLU A 169 15.71 -5.35 9.46
CA GLU A 169 16.94 -4.73 9.98
C GLU A 169 16.64 -3.68 11.06
N ASN A 170 15.56 -2.93 10.88
CA ASN A 170 15.12 -1.89 11.81
C ASN A 170 14.44 -2.45 13.07
N GLY A 171 14.03 -3.72 13.10
CA GLY A 171 13.41 -4.38 14.26
C GLY A 171 11.93 -4.74 14.06
N GLU A 172 11.07 -4.44 15.04
CA GLU A 172 9.67 -4.90 15.06
C GLU A 172 8.72 -4.02 14.22
N VAL A 173 7.79 -4.69 13.54
CA VAL A 173 6.62 -4.08 12.87
C VAL A 173 5.35 -4.40 13.65
N GLY A 174 4.30 -3.60 13.45
CA GLY A 174 2.98 -3.84 14.06
C GLY A 174 2.82 -3.40 15.52
N GLY A 175 3.90 -3.02 16.21
CA GLY A 175 3.84 -2.58 17.61
C GLY A 175 3.23 -3.65 18.52
N GLU A 176 2.38 -3.25 19.46
CA GLU A 176 1.71 -4.19 20.39
C GLU A 176 0.84 -5.25 19.68
N ALA A 177 0.34 -4.93 18.48
CA ALA A 177 -0.44 -5.88 17.69
C ALA A 177 0.42 -7.01 17.09
N GLY A 178 1.73 -6.79 16.98
CA GLY A 178 2.70 -7.77 16.49
C GLY A 178 2.74 -7.94 14.97
N LYS A 179 3.72 -8.75 14.53
CA LYS A 179 4.05 -8.92 13.10
C LYS A 179 2.94 -9.63 12.31
N GLU A 180 2.28 -10.62 12.91
CA GLU A 180 1.20 -11.35 12.24
C GLU A 180 0.02 -10.43 11.94
N GLU A 181 -0.39 -9.60 12.89
CA GLU A 181 -1.47 -8.64 12.68
C GLU A 181 -1.08 -7.60 11.63
N PHE A 182 0.16 -7.11 11.63
CA PHE A 182 0.67 -6.23 10.58
C PHE A 182 0.52 -6.87 9.18
N VAL A 183 0.92 -8.13 9.02
CA VAL A 183 0.81 -8.87 7.75
C VAL A 183 -0.66 -9.08 7.37
N LYS A 184 -1.54 -9.46 8.31
CA LYS A 184 -2.99 -9.55 8.09
C LYS A 184 -3.55 -8.23 7.54
N ARG A 185 -3.22 -7.11 8.19
CA ARG A 185 -3.67 -5.77 7.75
C ARG A 185 -3.18 -5.41 6.37
N LEU A 186 -1.92 -5.71 6.07
CA LEU A 186 -1.33 -5.41 4.76
C LEU A 186 -2.07 -6.18 3.66
N VAL A 187 -2.22 -7.50 3.82
CA VAL A 187 -2.85 -8.36 2.81
C VAL A 187 -4.33 -7.99 2.62
N VAL A 188 -5.06 -7.73 3.69
CA VAL A 188 -6.46 -7.28 3.62
C VAL A 188 -6.54 -5.92 2.93
N HIS A 189 -5.72 -4.95 3.32
CA HIS A 189 -5.79 -3.61 2.75
C HIS A 189 -5.43 -3.59 1.27
N PHE A 190 -4.46 -4.39 0.85
CA PHE A 190 -4.12 -4.57 -0.57
C PHE A 190 -5.32 -5.09 -1.36
N GLY A 191 -6.01 -6.11 -0.84
CA GLY A 191 -7.21 -6.64 -1.47
C GLY A 191 -8.38 -5.65 -1.51
N VAL A 192 -8.58 -4.86 -0.43
CA VAL A 192 -9.57 -3.79 -0.39
C VAL A 192 -9.27 -2.73 -1.44
N HIS A 193 -8.01 -2.32 -1.59
CA HIS A 193 -7.60 -1.34 -2.61
C HIS A 193 -7.93 -1.82 -4.03
N LEU A 194 -7.56 -3.06 -4.36
CA LEU A 194 -7.80 -3.64 -5.68
C LEU A 194 -9.28 -3.89 -5.99
N ALA A 195 -10.09 -4.23 -4.99
CA ALA A 195 -11.52 -4.41 -5.19
C ALA A 195 -12.28 -3.08 -5.26
N PHE A 196 -11.85 -2.08 -4.50
CA PHE A 196 -12.53 -0.81 -4.42
C PHE A 196 -12.11 0.14 -5.55
N TRP A 197 -10.86 0.59 -5.60
CA TRP A 197 -10.48 1.73 -6.45
C TRP A 197 -10.66 1.51 -7.95
N PRO A 198 -10.23 0.38 -8.54
CA PRO A 198 -10.51 0.09 -9.95
C PRO A 198 -12.01 0.09 -10.31
N SER A 199 -12.89 -0.16 -9.33
CA SER A 199 -14.35 -0.15 -9.53
C SER A 199 -14.96 1.24 -9.68
N PHE A 200 -14.20 2.30 -9.36
CA PHE A 200 -14.65 3.70 -9.45
C PHE A 200 -13.68 4.60 -10.21
N VAL A 201 -12.43 4.17 -10.39
CA VAL A 201 -11.37 4.86 -11.13
C VAL A 201 -10.87 3.92 -12.21
N ALA A 202 -11.07 4.29 -13.47
CA ALA A 202 -10.74 3.43 -14.59
C ALA A 202 -9.22 3.15 -14.67
N TRP A 203 -8.88 1.87 -14.66
CA TRP A 203 -7.54 1.34 -14.94
C TRP A 203 -7.51 0.45 -16.18
N CYS A 204 -8.61 -0.26 -16.43
CA CYS A 204 -8.74 -1.29 -17.46
C CYS A 204 -10.23 -1.43 -17.86
N GLY A 205 -10.56 -2.39 -18.74
CA GLY A 205 -11.93 -2.65 -19.15
C GLY A 205 -12.81 -3.18 -18.01
N GLU A 206 -14.13 -3.27 -18.25
CA GLU A 206 -15.09 -3.74 -17.23
C GLU A 206 -14.82 -5.19 -16.78
N GLU A 207 -14.48 -6.07 -17.72
CA GLU A 207 -14.17 -7.48 -17.43
C GLU A 207 -12.91 -7.61 -16.56
N GLU A 208 -11.83 -6.91 -16.92
CA GLU A 208 -10.60 -6.89 -16.13
C GLU A 208 -10.81 -6.26 -14.76
N THR A 209 -11.64 -5.22 -14.66
CA THR A 209 -12.03 -4.61 -13.39
C THR A 209 -12.76 -5.62 -12.50
N ARG A 210 -13.65 -6.44 -13.06
CA ARG A 210 -14.34 -7.51 -12.33
C ARG A 210 -13.36 -8.57 -11.83
N GLU A 211 -12.39 -8.96 -12.65
CA GLU A 211 -11.37 -9.92 -12.24
C GLU A 211 -10.44 -9.36 -11.15
N LEU A 212 -10.10 -8.07 -11.20
CA LEU A 212 -9.40 -7.38 -10.11
C LEU A 212 -10.21 -7.39 -8.82
N ALA A 213 -11.54 -7.18 -8.89
CA ALA A 213 -12.39 -7.24 -7.70
C ALA A 213 -12.46 -8.63 -7.08
N LYS A 214 -12.54 -9.68 -7.91
CA LYS A 214 -12.45 -11.08 -7.44
C LYS A 214 -11.09 -11.39 -6.83
N PHE A 215 -10.01 -10.95 -7.46
CA PHE A 215 -8.66 -11.11 -6.93
C PHE A 215 -8.48 -10.37 -5.59
N GLY A 216 -8.96 -9.13 -5.49
CA GLY A 216 -8.99 -8.36 -4.26
C GLY A 216 -9.76 -9.06 -3.14
N LYS A 217 -10.93 -9.63 -3.44
CA LYS A 217 -11.67 -10.48 -2.50
C LYS A 217 -10.83 -11.68 -2.03
N GLY A 218 -10.16 -12.38 -2.94
CA GLY A 218 -9.28 -13.51 -2.59
C GLY A 218 -8.13 -13.10 -1.66
N CYS A 219 -7.51 -11.94 -1.89
CA CYS A 219 -6.51 -11.39 -0.97
C CYS A 219 -7.11 -11.08 0.40
N ILE A 220 -8.30 -10.46 0.46
CA ILE A 220 -8.99 -10.18 1.73
C ILE A 220 -9.24 -11.48 2.51
N GLU A 221 -9.74 -12.52 1.84
CA GLU A 221 -9.99 -13.83 2.46
C GLU A 221 -8.70 -14.48 2.98
N ALA A 222 -7.62 -14.43 2.20
CA ALA A 222 -6.33 -14.96 2.61
C ALA A 222 -5.75 -14.22 3.82
N GLY A 223 -5.82 -12.87 3.81
CA GLY A 223 -5.35 -12.04 4.92
C GLY A 223 -6.18 -12.21 6.18
N TRP A 224 -7.52 -12.22 6.07
CA TRP A 224 -8.41 -12.43 7.21
C TRP A 224 -8.19 -13.82 7.82
N GLY A 225 -8.18 -14.86 6.98
CA GLY A 225 -8.04 -16.24 7.41
C GLY A 225 -6.63 -16.68 7.79
N ALA A 226 -5.63 -15.78 7.70
CA ALA A 226 -4.22 -16.12 7.86
C ALA A 226 -3.74 -17.26 6.92
N ASN A 227 -4.31 -17.35 5.72
CA ASN A 227 -3.94 -18.36 4.74
C ASN A 227 -2.65 -17.96 4.03
N TRP A 228 -1.52 -18.17 4.70
CA TRP A 228 -0.19 -17.78 4.21
C TRP A 228 0.31 -18.62 3.03
N GLU A 229 -0.28 -19.80 2.80
CA GLU A 229 -0.04 -20.59 1.58
C GLU A 229 -0.58 -19.84 0.36
N ALA A 230 -1.84 -19.39 0.41
CA ALA A 230 -2.43 -18.59 -0.67
C ALA A 230 -1.68 -17.25 -0.91
N VAL A 231 -1.18 -16.61 0.16
CA VAL A 231 -0.38 -15.37 0.01
C VAL A 231 0.96 -15.62 -0.67
N ARG A 232 1.58 -16.79 -0.44
CA ARG A 232 2.90 -17.15 -0.99
C ARG A 232 2.90 -17.32 -2.50
N GLU A 233 1.76 -17.68 -3.08
CA GLU A 233 1.60 -17.85 -4.53
C GLU A 233 1.35 -16.52 -5.26
N GLY A 234 1.19 -15.42 -4.54
CA GLY A 234 0.79 -14.12 -5.07
C GLY A 234 1.86 -13.02 -5.00
N PRO A 235 1.52 -11.79 -5.44
CA PRO A 235 2.45 -10.66 -5.47
C PRO A 235 2.89 -10.19 -4.07
N LEU A 236 2.21 -10.62 -3.01
CA LEU A 236 2.54 -10.28 -1.64
C LEU A 236 3.48 -11.29 -0.97
N ALA A 237 3.95 -12.33 -1.67
CA ALA A 237 4.83 -13.35 -1.10
C ALA A 237 6.00 -12.79 -0.25
N PRO A 238 6.70 -11.68 -0.65
CA PRO A 238 7.81 -11.14 0.14
C PRO A 238 7.42 -10.77 1.58
N VAL A 239 6.18 -10.32 1.83
CA VAL A 239 5.73 -9.86 3.15
C VAL A 239 5.71 -10.97 4.20
N LEU A 240 5.60 -12.24 3.76
CA LEU A 240 5.62 -13.39 4.67
C LEU A 240 6.96 -13.55 5.40
N SER A 241 8.05 -12.99 4.85
CA SER A 241 9.36 -13.00 5.52
C SER A 241 9.39 -12.12 6.78
N LEU A 242 8.38 -11.28 7.01
CA LEU A 242 8.20 -10.57 8.28
C LEU A 242 7.77 -11.50 9.42
N LEU A 243 7.18 -12.67 9.11
CA LEU A 243 6.70 -13.62 10.12
C LEU A 243 7.80 -14.51 10.69
N VAL A 244 9.01 -14.45 10.12
CA VAL A 244 10.18 -15.26 10.49
C VAL A 244 11.17 -14.48 11.34
#